data_AF-A0A9P5WS64-F1
#
_entry.id   AF-A0A9P5WS64-F1
#
_cell.length_a   1.000
_cell.length_b   1.000
_cell.length_c   1.000
_cell.angle_alpha   90.00
_cell.angle_beta   90.00
_cell.angle_gamma   90.00
#
_symmetry.space_group_name_H-M   'P 1'
#
loop_
_entity.id
_entity.type
_entity.pdbx_description
1 polymer ?
#
loop_
_entity_poly.entity_id
_entity_poly.type
_entity_poly.pdbx_seq_one_letter_code
_entity_poly.pdbx_strand_id
1 'polypeptide(L)'
;MANSAQPDQSQEQQDPNWAPTPRGHAQYSKTNTKSASNTNQCNRSNEGEETEEDEDEEDEYEKRIARTGCSAENEALQMCYAEKHDWRACKDAMTAFRDCWKRNGNVEAEI
;
A
#
# COMPACT_ATOMS: atom_id res chain seq x y z
N MET A 1 19.85 1.74 -43.41
CA MET A 1 19.12 2.98 -43.07
C MET A 1 17.63 2.64 -42.96
N ALA A 2 16.93 3.26 -42.01
CA ALA A 2 15.59 2.95 -41.47
C ALA A 2 15.64 1.91 -40.32
N ASN A 3 16.02 2.29 -39.09
CA ASN A 3 15.26 3.00 -38.03
C ASN A 3 13.98 2.27 -37.57
N SER A 4 14.17 1.54 -36.46
CA SER A 4 13.49 1.66 -35.17
C SER A 4 12.01 2.02 -35.11
N ALA A 5 11.25 1.18 -34.41
CA ALA A 5 10.30 1.62 -33.38
C ALA A 5 10.05 0.44 -32.41
N GLN A 6 10.80 0.39 -31.32
CA GLN A 6 10.42 -0.40 -30.15
C GLN A 6 9.19 0.27 -29.51
N PRO A 7 8.22 -0.48 -28.96
CA PRO A 7 7.16 0.13 -28.18
C PRO A 7 7.79 0.80 -26.94
N ASP A 8 7.58 2.10 -26.88
CA ASP A 8 7.98 3.05 -25.86
C ASP A 8 7.41 2.62 -24.49
N GLN A 9 8.17 1.83 -23.74
CA GLN A 9 7.99 1.70 -22.30
C GLN A 9 8.67 2.90 -21.64
N SER A 10 8.04 4.05 -21.71
CA SER A 10 8.46 5.21 -20.94
C SER A 10 7.24 6.05 -20.63
N GLN A 11 7.01 6.23 -19.33
CA GLN A 11 6.00 7.10 -18.73
C GLN A 11 4.62 6.49 -18.54
N GLU A 12 4.55 5.44 -17.72
CA GLU A 12 3.49 5.40 -16.71
C GLU A 12 3.63 6.65 -15.85
N GLN A 13 2.83 7.66 -16.18
CA GLN A 13 2.70 8.86 -15.39
C GLN A 13 2.09 8.42 -14.06
N GLN A 14 2.92 8.40 -13.03
CA GLN A 14 2.46 8.28 -11.65
C GLN A 14 1.57 9.49 -11.39
N ASP A 15 0.26 9.30 -11.56
CA ASP A 15 -0.75 10.32 -11.24
C ASP A 15 -0.57 10.74 -9.77
N PRO A 16 -0.19 11.99 -9.46
CA PRO A 16 0.19 12.40 -8.12
C PRO A 16 -1.00 12.59 -7.16
N ASN A 17 -2.18 12.07 -7.50
CA ASN A 17 -3.39 12.23 -6.70
C ASN A 17 -3.96 10.88 -6.23
N TRP A 18 -3.11 10.08 -5.57
CA TRP A 18 -3.50 8.82 -4.93
C TRP A 18 -4.14 9.03 -3.54
N ALA A 19 -4.19 10.26 -3.03
CA ALA A 19 -4.84 10.58 -1.77
C ALA A 19 -6.26 11.15 -1.99
N PRO A 20 -7.32 10.59 -1.38
CA PRO A 20 -8.61 11.26 -1.36
C PRO A 20 -8.45 12.59 -0.64
N THR A 21 -8.75 13.71 -1.33
CA THR A 21 -8.72 15.05 -0.75
C THR A 21 -9.54 15.05 0.56
N PRO A 22 -8.97 15.45 1.72
CA PRO A 22 -9.74 15.55 2.94
C PRO A 22 -10.85 16.58 2.74
N ARG A 23 -12.08 16.11 2.89
CA ARG A 23 -13.30 16.92 2.81
C ARG A 23 -13.33 17.90 3.99
N GLY A 24 -12.78 19.10 3.78
CA GLY A 24 -12.95 20.28 4.64
C GLY A 24 -12.21 20.24 5.99
N HIS A 25 -11.10 20.96 6.09
CA HIS A 25 -10.47 21.25 7.38
C HIS A 25 -11.28 22.37 8.07
N ALA A 26 -12.11 22.01 9.06
CA ALA A 26 -12.72 23.00 9.94
C ALA A 26 -11.60 23.81 10.64
N GLN A 27 -11.56 25.11 10.42
CA GLN A 27 -10.63 26.00 11.12
C GLN A 27 -11.06 26.07 12.59
N TYR A 28 -10.45 25.25 13.44
CA TYR A 28 -10.56 25.45 14.87
C TYR A 28 -9.67 26.64 15.25
N SER A 29 -10.29 27.66 15.83
CA SER A 29 -9.60 28.81 16.40
C SER A 29 -8.83 28.36 17.66
N LYS A 30 -7.51 28.25 17.54
CA LYS A 30 -6.59 28.06 18.67
C LYS A 30 -6.54 29.35 19.50
N THR A 31 -7.24 29.41 20.63
CA THR A 31 -6.90 30.40 21.67
C THR A 31 -5.74 29.87 22.52
N ASN A 32 -4.64 30.60 22.41
CA ASN A 32 -3.38 30.56 23.13
C ASN A 32 -3.48 30.26 24.65
N THR A 33 -2.99 29.10 25.08
CA THR A 33 -2.59 28.88 26.48
C THR A 33 -1.11 28.50 26.53
N LYS A 34 -0.34 29.45 27.02
CA LYS A 34 1.08 29.34 27.36
C LYS A 34 1.24 28.29 28.47
N SER A 35 1.97 27.21 28.21
CA SER A 35 2.74 26.55 29.26
C SER A 35 3.90 25.77 28.65
N ALA A 36 5.07 26.02 29.20
CA ALA A 36 6.37 25.58 28.73
C ALA A 36 6.67 24.11 29.07
N SER A 37 7.79 23.63 28.53
CA SER A 37 8.41 22.29 28.67
C SER A 37 7.99 21.37 27.53
N ASN A 38 8.87 20.77 26.72
CA ASN A 38 10.27 20.43 26.92
C ASN A 38 10.86 20.19 25.52
N THR A 39 11.78 21.03 25.06
CA THR A 39 12.59 20.71 23.88
C THR A 39 13.61 19.67 24.32
N ASN A 40 13.30 18.39 24.07
CA ASN A 40 14.35 17.40 23.84
C ASN A 40 13.79 16.20 23.09
N GLN A 41 14.10 16.20 21.80
CA GLN A 41 14.67 15.06 21.10
C GLN A 41 13.72 14.01 20.52
N CYS A 42 13.36 14.20 19.26
CA CYS A 42 13.07 13.10 18.35
C CYS A 42 14.40 12.53 17.86
N ASN A 43 15.04 11.67 18.66
CA ASN A 43 16.06 10.77 18.13
C ASN A 43 15.33 9.72 17.30
N ARG A 44 15.27 9.93 15.98
CA ARG A 44 14.99 8.86 15.03
C ARG A 44 16.24 7.99 14.97
N SER A 45 16.39 7.10 15.95
CA SER A 45 17.47 6.13 15.97
C SER A 45 17.12 4.94 15.08
N ASN A 46 18.17 4.44 14.43
CA ASN A 46 18.30 3.19 13.68
C ASN A 46 17.81 3.21 12.22
N GLU A 47 18.70 3.72 11.36
CA GLU A 47 18.96 3.09 10.06
C GLU A 47 19.48 1.67 10.36
N GLY A 48 18.63 0.68 10.10
CA GLY A 48 18.99 -0.72 10.19
C GLY A 48 20.04 -1.04 9.14
N GLU A 49 21.25 -1.31 9.61
CA GLU A 49 22.12 -2.41 9.20
C GLU A 49 21.65 -3.16 7.95
N GLU A 50 22.25 -2.81 6.79
CA GLU A 50 22.29 -3.67 5.61
C GLU A 50 22.94 -5.00 6.01
N THR A 51 22.13 -6.03 6.19
CA THR A 51 22.60 -7.40 6.04
C THR A 51 22.67 -7.67 4.54
N GLU A 52 23.88 -7.84 4.02
CA GLU A 52 24.16 -8.40 2.70
C GLU A 52 23.58 -9.84 2.62
N GLU A 53 22.28 -9.95 2.34
CA GLU A 53 21.56 -11.12 1.86
C GLU A 53 20.69 -10.67 0.66
N ASP A 54 21.34 -10.20 -0.40
CA ASP A 54 20.76 -9.69 -1.64
C ASP A 54 20.12 -10.81 -2.52
N GLU A 55 19.30 -11.70 -1.95
CA GLU A 55 18.49 -12.67 -2.72
C GLU A 55 17.02 -12.82 -2.25
N ASP A 56 16.57 -12.26 -1.11
CA ASP A 56 15.25 -12.61 -0.51
C ASP A 56 14.39 -11.44 0.06
N GLU A 57 14.38 -10.27 -0.58
CA GLU A 57 13.47 -9.16 -0.22
C GLU A 57 12.03 -9.36 -0.73
N GLU A 58 11.40 -10.50 -0.43
CA GLU A 58 9.92 -10.51 -0.39
C GLU A 58 9.48 -9.62 0.79
N ASP A 59 8.68 -8.59 0.50
CA ASP A 59 8.17 -7.70 1.55
C ASP A 59 7.33 -8.49 2.57
N GLU A 60 7.20 -7.97 3.81
CA GLU A 60 6.44 -8.67 4.85
C GLU A 60 4.98 -8.92 4.45
N TYR A 61 4.44 -8.10 3.54
CA TYR A 61 3.07 -8.25 3.04
C TYR A 61 2.93 -9.48 2.15
N GLU A 62 3.82 -9.66 1.18
CA GLU A 62 3.85 -10.78 0.24
C GLU A 62 4.16 -12.08 0.99
N LYS A 63 5.12 -12.05 1.92
CA LYS A 63 5.38 -13.18 2.85
C LYS A 63 4.12 -13.59 3.62
N ARG A 64 3.31 -12.62 4.08
CA ARG A 64 2.04 -12.90 4.76
C ARG A 64 1.01 -13.50 3.80
N ILE A 65 0.83 -12.93 2.61
CA ILE A 65 -0.12 -13.43 1.62
C ILE A 65 0.24 -14.86 1.18
N ALA A 66 1.51 -15.14 0.93
CA ALA A 66 1.98 -16.49 0.59
C ALA A 66 1.62 -17.52 1.68
N ARG A 67 1.80 -17.15 2.96
CA ARG A 67 1.45 -18.01 4.11
C ARG A 67 -0.05 -18.22 4.29
N THR A 68 -0.89 -17.29 3.80
CA THR A 68 -2.35 -17.38 3.97
C THR A 68 -3.00 -18.46 3.10
N GLY A 69 -2.35 -18.91 2.03
CA GLY A 69 -2.94 -19.80 1.03
C GLY A 69 -3.97 -19.14 0.11
N CYS A 70 -4.02 -17.80 0.07
CA CYS A 70 -4.93 -16.99 -0.77
C CYS A 70 -4.18 -16.11 -1.78
N SER A 71 -2.96 -16.52 -2.17
CA SER A 71 -2.11 -15.74 -3.08
C SER A 71 -2.74 -15.59 -4.47
N ALA A 72 -3.39 -16.62 -5.00
CA ALA A 72 -4.06 -16.55 -6.31
C ALA A 72 -5.19 -15.51 -6.34
N GLU A 73 -6.03 -15.45 -5.30
CA GLU A 73 -7.08 -14.44 -5.20
C GLU A 73 -6.52 -13.03 -4.97
N ASN A 74 -5.37 -12.91 -4.29
CA ASN A 74 -4.65 -11.63 -4.15
C ASN A 74 -4.08 -11.17 -5.49
N GLU A 75 -3.44 -12.06 -6.25
CA GLU A 75 -2.90 -11.76 -7.59
C GLU A 75 -4.03 -11.33 -8.55
N ALA A 76 -5.16 -12.04 -8.55
CA ALA A 76 -6.33 -11.66 -9.34
C ALA A 76 -6.86 -10.26 -8.98
N LEU A 77 -6.81 -9.89 -7.70
CA LEU A 77 -7.19 -8.55 -7.26
C LEU A 77 -6.18 -7.49 -7.73
N GLN A 78 -4.87 -7.76 -7.61
CA GLN A 78 -3.81 -6.88 -8.10
C GLN A 78 -3.90 -6.68 -9.62
N MET A 79 -4.13 -7.75 -10.37
CA MET A 79 -4.32 -7.72 -11.82
C MET A 79 -5.55 -6.90 -12.22
N CYS A 80 -6.69 -7.07 -11.52
CA CYS A 80 -7.86 -6.25 -11.79
C CYS A 80 -7.58 -4.75 -11.56
N TYR A 81 -6.86 -4.41 -10.48
CA TYR A 81 -6.48 -3.04 -10.23
C TYR A 81 -5.48 -2.51 -11.26
N ALA A 82 -4.52 -3.33 -11.70
CA ALA A 82 -3.57 -2.95 -12.75
C ALA A 82 -4.27 -2.67 -14.09
N GLU A 83 -5.35 -3.39 -14.41
CA GLU A 83 -6.11 -3.14 -15.65
C GLU A 83 -7.07 -1.94 -15.55
N LYS A 84 -7.72 -1.77 -14.39
CA LYS A 84 -8.81 -0.79 -14.22
C LYS A 84 -8.40 0.50 -13.55
N HIS A 85 -7.34 0.46 -12.74
CA HIS A 85 -6.93 1.50 -11.80
C HIS A 85 -8.05 1.99 -10.87
N ASP A 86 -9.10 1.18 -10.66
CA ASP A 86 -10.22 1.46 -9.76
C ASP A 86 -10.59 0.20 -8.97
N TRP A 87 -10.28 0.22 -7.67
CA TRP A 87 -10.59 -0.88 -6.76
C TRP A 87 -12.10 -1.12 -6.61
N ARG A 88 -12.96 -0.13 -6.89
CA ARG A 88 -14.43 -0.30 -6.85
C ARG A 88 -14.93 -1.16 -8.01
N ALA A 89 -14.26 -1.11 -9.15
CA ALA A 89 -14.54 -1.96 -10.29
C ALA A 89 -14.13 -3.43 -10.03
N CYS A 90 -13.24 -3.67 -9.05
CA CYS A 90 -12.71 -4.99 -8.69
C CYS A 90 -13.47 -5.69 -7.56
N LYS A 91 -14.76 -5.38 -7.38
CA LYS A 91 -15.59 -5.92 -6.29
C LYS A 91 -15.65 -7.45 -6.27
N ASP A 92 -15.66 -8.08 -7.44
CA ASP A 92 -15.74 -9.53 -7.55
C ASP A 92 -14.42 -10.19 -7.11
N ALA A 93 -13.27 -9.68 -7.57
CA ALA A 93 -11.95 -10.13 -7.12
C ALA A 93 -11.75 -9.90 -5.61
N MET A 94 -12.20 -8.75 -5.10
CA MET A 94 -12.19 -8.44 -3.66
C MET A 94 -13.03 -9.43 -2.85
N THR A 95 -14.19 -9.84 -3.38
CA THR A 95 -15.07 -10.80 -2.71
C THR A 95 -14.43 -12.19 -2.70
N ALA A 96 -13.84 -12.63 -3.82
CA ALA A 96 -13.11 -13.89 -3.89
C ALA A 96 -11.97 -13.95 -2.88
N PHE A 97 -11.16 -12.89 -2.79
CA PHE A 97 -10.08 -12.81 -1.81
C PHE A 97 -10.60 -12.89 -0.37
N ARG A 98 -11.65 -12.13 -0.03
CA ARG A 98 -12.27 -12.17 1.31
C ARG A 98 -12.85 -13.53 1.66
N ASP A 99 -13.42 -14.23 0.69
CA ASP A 99 -13.98 -15.56 0.91
C ASP A 99 -12.88 -16.61 1.11
N CYS A 100 -11.79 -16.55 0.33
CA CYS A 100 -10.60 -17.36 0.61
C CYS A 100 -10.06 -17.07 2.01
N TRP A 101 -9.91 -15.79 2.36
CA TRP A 101 -9.37 -15.33 3.64
C TRP A 101 -10.15 -15.91 4.82
N LYS A 102 -11.50 -15.92 4.73
CA LYS A 102 -12.38 -16.52 5.73
C LYS A 102 -12.22 -18.03 5.82
N ARG A 103 -12.18 -18.74 4.68
CA ARG A 103 -12.02 -20.21 4.65
C ARG A 103 -10.71 -20.65 5.29
N ASN A 104 -9.66 -19.86 5.13
CA ASN A 104 -8.33 -20.17 5.64
C ASN A 104 -8.13 -19.69 7.10
N GLY A 105 -9.20 -19.21 7.76
CA GLY A 105 -9.17 -18.87 9.18
C GLY A 105 -8.45 -17.56 9.50
N ASN A 106 -8.18 -16.71 8.50
CA ASN A 106 -7.45 -15.46 8.68
C ASN A 106 -8.34 -14.31 9.19
N VAL A 107 -9.54 -14.60 9.69
CA VAL A 107 -10.45 -13.60 10.25
C VAL A 107 -9.89 -13.08 11.58
N GLU A 108 -9.37 -11.86 11.60
CA GLU A 108 -9.10 -11.19 12.88
C GLU A 108 -10.41 -10.91 13.61
N ALA A 109 -10.37 -11.06 14.93
CA ALA A 109 -11.50 -10.89 15.83
C ALA A 109 -12.08 -9.47 15.75
N GLU A 110 -13.40 -9.42 15.90
CA GLU A 110 -14.24 -8.21 15.91
C GLU A 110 -13.56 -7.02 16.60
N ILE A 111 -13.36 -5.93 15.83
CA ILE A 111 -13.10 -4.57 16.36
C ILE A 111 -14.43 -3.85 16.52
#